data_AF-X1P096-F1
#
_entry.id   AF-X1P096-F1
#
_cell.length_a   1.000
_cell.length_b   1.000
_cell.length_c   1.000
_cell.angle_alpha   90.00
_cell.angle_beta   90.00
_cell.angle_gamma   90.00
#
_symmetry.space_group_name_H-M   'P 1'
#
loop_
_entity.id
_entity.type
_entity.pdbx_description
1 polymer ?
#
loop_
_entity_poly.entity_id
_entity_poly.type
_entity_poly.pdbx_seq_one_letter_code
_entity_poly.pdbx_strand_id
1 'polypeptide(L)' 'MAVENDTVSLAFRYPYHKEQIEKIENQRVVERIISNFLGHPCHVHCILEDNHLLKAALKMGAQIID' A
#
# COMPACT_ATOMS: atom_id res chain seq x y z
N MET A 1 -1.24 -3.58 4.85
CA MET A 1 -1.11 -2.25 5.46
C MET A 1 0.02 -2.34 6.47
N ALA A 2 1.08 -1.58 6.26
CA ALA A 2 2.15 -1.40 7.26
C ALA A 2 2.04 0.03 7.79
N VAL A 3 2.24 0.22 9.09
CA VAL A 3 2.16 1.54 9.75
C VAL A 3 3.53 1.82 10.36
N GLU A 4 4.17 2.90 9.92
CA GLU A 4 5.48 3.33 10.41
C GLU A 4 5.48 4.87 10.55
N ASN A 5 5.78 5.38 11.74
CA ASN A 5 5.85 6.83 12.04
C ASN A 5 4.66 7.63 11.47
N ASP A 6 3.44 7.26 11.84
CA ASP A 6 2.18 7.87 11.37
C ASP A 6 1.95 7.81 9.85
N THR A 7 2.76 7.03 9.11
CA THR A 7 2.58 6.79 7.68
C THR A 7 2.04 5.39 7.44
N VAL A 8 0.91 5.32 6.77
CA VAL A 8 0.22 4.10 6.41
C VAL A 8 0.51 3.76 4.95
N SER A 9 1.15 2.61 4.73
CA SER A 9 1.42 2.10 3.39
C SER A 9 0.25 1.26 2.86
N LEU A 10 -0.38 1.73 1.79
CA LEU A 10 -1.42 1.05 1.03
C LEU A 10 -0.81 0.39 -0.22
N ALA A 11 -0.87 -0.93 -0.27
CA ALA A 11 -0.41 -1.70 -1.43
C ALA A 11 -1.56 -1.91 -2.42
N PHE A 12 -1.29 -1.63 -3.69
CA PHE A 12 -2.25 -1.78 -4.79
C PHE A 12 -1.77 -2.81 -5.79
N ARG A 13 -2.67 -3.71 -6.18
CA ARG A 13 -2.40 -4.71 -7.22
C ARG A 13 -2.30 -4.13 -8.63
N TYR A 14 -3.05 -3.06 -8.90
CA TYR A 14 -3.14 -2.45 -10.23
C TYR A 14 -2.69 -0.98 -10.19
N PRO A 15 -1.85 -0.53 -11.14
CA PRO A 15 -1.41 0.86 -11.24
C PRO A 15 -2.56 1.86 -11.30
N TYR A 16 -3.62 1.52 -12.05
CA TYR A 16 -4.78 2.39 -12.20
C TYR A 16 -5.42 2.77 -10.84
N HIS A 17 -5.60 1.80 -9.93
CA HIS A 17 -6.20 2.10 -8.62
C HIS A 17 -5.25 2.92 -7.74
N LYS A 18 -3.95 2.64 -7.80
CA LYS A 18 -2.93 3.45 -7.13
C LYS A 18 -3.02 4.91 -7.60
N GLU A 19 -2.98 5.12 -8.91
CA GLU A 19 -3.06 6.45 -9.52
C GLU A 19 -4.35 7.20 -9.18
N GLN A 20 -5.49 6.52 -9.12
CA GLN A 20 -6.74 7.16 -8.69
C GLN A 20 -6.64 7.62 -7.23
N ILE A 21 -6.07 6.82 -6.34
CA ILE A 21 -5.98 7.14 -4.91
C ILE A 21 -4.92 8.23 -4.64
N GLU A 22 -3.85 8.28 -5.42
CA GLU A 22 -2.80 9.31 -5.32
C GLU A 22 -3.25 10.71 -5.76
N LYS A 23 -4.43 10.85 -6.39
CA LYS A 23 -5.02 12.17 -6.64
C LYS A 23 -5.27 12.88 -5.31
N ILE A 24 -4.86 14.14 -5.21
CA ILE A 24 -4.91 14.95 -3.97
C ILE A 24 -6.28 14.88 -3.27
N GLU A 25 -7.37 14.96 -4.02
CA GLU A 25 -8.74 14.90 -3.48
C GLU A 25 -9.04 13.55 -2.82
N ASN A 26 -8.63 12.46 -3.47
CA ASN A 26 -8.83 11.10 -2.98
C ASN A 26 -7.86 10.79 -1.82
N GLN A 27 -6.62 11.24 -1.91
CA GLN A 27 -5.63 11.06 -0.86
C GLN A 27 -6.11 11.69 0.46
N ARG A 28 -6.65 12.91 0.42
CA ARG A 28 -7.25 13.57 1.61
C ARG A 28 -8.41 12.78 2.20
N VAL A 29 -9.27 12.21 1.35
CA VAL A 29 -10.40 11.38 1.81
C VAL A 29 -9.89 10.11 2.46
N VAL A 30 -8.91 9.45 1.86
CA VAL A 30 -8.31 8.22 2.37
C VAL A 30 -7.59 8.46 3.70
N GLU A 31 -6.76 9.50 3.79
CA GLU A 31 -6.10 9.90 5.04
C GLU A 31 -7.12 10.17 6.14
N ARG A 32 -8.21 10.88 5.84
CA ARG A 32 -9.28 11.14 6.82
C ARG A 32 -9.93 9.86 7.31
N ILE A 33 -10.26 8.94 6.40
CA ILE A 33 -10.91 7.67 6.75
C ILE A 33 -9.99 6.82 7.62
N ILE A 34 -8.71 6.70 7.23
CA ILE A 34 -7.74 5.88 7.95
C ILE A 34 -7.38 6.54 9.29
N SER A 35 -7.24 7.87 9.34
CA SER A 35 -7.00 8.60 10.59
C SER A 35 -8.15 8.39 11.58
N ASN A 36 -9.40 8.46 11.10
CA ASN A 36 -10.58 8.21 11.93
C ASN A 36 -10.61 6.75 12.45
N PHE A 37 -10.15 5.80 11.64
CA PHE A 37 -10.06 4.39 12.03
C PHE A 37 -8.95 4.15 13.06
N LEU A 38 -7.79 4.79 12.90
CA LEU A 38 -6.64 4.64 13.81
C LEU A 38 -6.79 5.47 15.10
N GLY A 39 -7.67 6.48 15.11
CA GLY A 39 -7.88 7.37 16.24
C GLY A 39 -6.84 8.49 16.36
N HIS A 40 -5.95 8.63 15.39
CA HIS A 40 -4.97 9.71 15.30
C HIS A 40 -4.69 10.08 13.84
N PRO A 41 -4.20 11.31 13.55
CA PRO A 41 -3.81 11.70 12.21
C PRO A 41 -2.73 10.79 11.64
N CYS A 42 -2.85 10.43 10.37
CA CYS A 42 -1.85 9.66 9.65
C CYS A 42 -1.70 10.16 8.20
N HIS A 43 -0.51 9.98 7.63
CA HIS A 43 -0.24 10.13 6.22
C HIS A 43 -0.42 8.82 5.48
N VAL A 44 -0.76 8.90 4.20
CA VAL A 44 -0.94 7.72 3.36
C VAL A 44 0.09 7.70 2.24
N HIS A 45 0.82 6.59 2.17
CA HIS A 45 1.75 6.28 1.11
C HIS A 45 1.21 5.12 0.27
N CYS A 46 1.20 5.27 -1.06
CA CYS A 46 0.68 4.24 -1.96
C CYS A 46 1.85 3.52 -2.65
N ILE A 47 1.86 2.20 -2.56
CA ILE A 47 2.85 1.35 -3.24
C ILE A 47 2.15 0.39 -4.19
N LEU A 48 2.83 0.02 -5.28
CA LEU A 48 2.41 -1.14 -6.06
C LEU A 48 2.82 -2.40 -5.32
N GLU A 49 1.91 -3.36 -5.25
CA GLU A 49 2.22 -4.67 -4.70
C GLU A 49 3.28 -5.31 -5.59
N ASP A 50 4.44 -5.58 -4.99
CA ASP A 50 5.53 -6.22 -5.69
C ASP A 50 5.19 -7.69 -6.01
N ASN A 51 5.71 -8.16 -7.15
CA ASN A 51 5.22 -9.29 -7.93
C ASN A 51 4.69 -10.46 -7.07
N HIS A 52 3.36 -10.57 -6.94
CA HIS A 52 2.72 -11.61 -6.13
C HIS A 52 3.17 -13.02 -6.54
N LEU A 53 3.51 -13.21 -7.83
CA LEU A 53 4.06 -14.46 -8.34
C LEU A 53 5.43 -14.78 -7.75
N LEU A 54 6.30 -13.79 -7.59
CA LEU A 54 7.60 -13.98 -6.94
C LEU A 54 7.42 -14.37 -5.47
N LYS A 55 6.54 -13.67 -4.73
CA LYS A 55 6.20 -14.04 -3.35
C LYS A 55 5.58 -15.44 -3.25
N ALA A 56 4.72 -15.82 -4.19
CA ALA A 56 4.11 -17.13 -4.24
C ALA A 56 5.14 -18.21 -4.59
N ALA A 57 6.01 -17.97 -5.57
CA ALA A 57 7.09 -18.86 -5.96
C ALA A 57 8.08 -19.07 -4.81
N LEU A 58 8.49 -18.01 -4.12
CA LEU A 58 9.33 -18.09 -2.92
C LEU A 58 8.66 -18.92 -1.82
N LYS A 59 7.35 -18.75 -1.58
CA LYS A 59 6.58 -19.59 -0.65
C LYS A 59 6.49 -21.06 -1.07
N MET A 60 6.58 -21.35 -2.37
CA MET A 60 6.61 -22.71 -2.93
C MET A 60 8.03 -23.31 -2.99
N GLY A 61 9.04 -22.60 -2.48
CA GLY A 61 10.44 -23.08 -2.43
C GLY A 61 11.29 -22.72 -3.64
N ALA A 62 10.81 -21.85 -4.53
CA ALA A 62 11.65 -21.30 -5.59
C ALA A 62 12.78 -20.44 -4.98
N GLN A 63 13.96 -20.46 -5.61
CA GLN A 63 15.11 -19.65 -5.22
C GLN A 63 15.42 -18.64 -6.33
N ILE A 64 15.85 -17.45 -5.94
CA ILE A 64 16.35 -16.44 -6.87
C ILE A 64 17.77 -16.85 -7.25
N ILE A 65 18.04 -17.00 -8.54
CA ILE A 65 19.35 -17.35 -9.10
C ILE A 65 19.85 -16.11 -9.84
N ASP A 66 21.06 -15.65 -9.49
CA ASP A 66 21.78 -14.51 -10.12
C ASP A 66 22.55 -14.97 -11.36
#